data_AF-A0A1Q4ZL29-F1
#
_entry.id   AF-A0A1Q4ZL29-F1
#
_cell.length_a   1.000
_cell.length_b   1.000
_cell.length_c   1.000
_cell.angle_alpha   90.00
_cell.angle_beta   90.00
_cell.angle_gamma   90.00
#
_symmetry.space_group_name_H-M   'P 1'
#
loop_
_entity.id
_entity.type
_entity.pdbx_description
1 polymer ?
#
loop_
_entity_poly.entity_id
_entity_poly.type
_entity_poly.pdbx_seq_one_letter_code
_entity_poly.pdbx_strand_id
1 'polypeptide(L)'
;MTDTASIEHDLQARPFRAPSGLLQGSFRAEKLTNSIGPALDKFAAVARDAPLTFRAERRLTPPPPAPTTDSYLSDLPWVTAVNGCGPVELDTSNGKQAAGDGTPISFGGTVHAKGLGVHSYSDVTYHLGGRVARFTAVVGIDDFSARQSSRGNTIAEVWADDRLVHTSGVLRASTGPEPVDVDVRGARLLRLIVRAADSGTSYNHTSWADAFVRLG
;
A
#
# COMPACT_ATOMS: atom_id res chain seq x y z
N MET A 1 -45.42 -14.14 10.95
CA MET A 1 -44.69 -12.89 11.21
C MET A 1 -43.34 -13.27 11.76
N THR A 2 -42.30 -13.18 10.95
CA THR A 2 -40.91 -13.35 11.39
C THR A 2 -40.42 -11.98 11.81
N ASP A 3 -40.36 -11.77 13.12
CA ASP A 3 -39.83 -10.56 13.71
C ASP A 3 -38.31 -10.58 13.49
N THR A 4 -37.81 -9.64 12.69
CA THR A 4 -36.39 -9.56 12.35
C THR A 4 -35.77 -8.50 13.26
N ALA A 5 -35.21 -8.91 14.38
CA ALA A 5 -34.43 -8.02 15.23
C ALA A 5 -33.03 -7.86 14.63
N SER A 6 -32.77 -6.73 13.97
CA SER A 6 -31.42 -6.31 13.60
C SER A 6 -30.67 -5.93 14.87
N ILE A 7 -29.64 -6.70 15.24
CA ILE A 7 -28.74 -6.35 16.34
C ILE A 7 -27.56 -5.59 15.74
N GLU A 8 -27.63 -4.26 15.75
CA GLU A 8 -26.43 -3.43 15.59
C GLU A 8 -25.66 -3.48 16.91
N HIS A 9 -24.47 -4.06 16.88
CA HIS A 9 -23.62 -4.17 18.06
C HIS A 9 -22.86 -2.86 18.27
N ASP A 10 -23.46 -1.95 19.05
CA ASP A 10 -22.76 -0.81 19.66
C ASP A 10 -21.57 -1.34 20.48
N LEU A 11 -20.39 -0.75 20.29
CA LEU A 11 -19.12 -1.18 20.88
C LEU A 11 -19.01 -0.88 22.39
N GLN A 12 -20.08 -0.40 23.03
CA GLN A 12 -20.12 -0.22 24.48
C GLN A 12 -20.74 -1.45 25.16
N ALA A 13 -19.88 -2.23 25.80
CA ALA A 13 -20.16 -3.46 26.52
C ALA A 13 -21.43 -3.42 27.40
N ARG A 14 -22.47 -4.16 26.99
CA ARG A 14 -23.41 -4.81 27.91
C ARG A 14 -23.69 -6.24 27.43
N PRO A 15 -23.73 -7.23 28.34
CA PRO A 15 -24.08 -8.60 27.98
C PRO A 15 -25.56 -8.66 27.56
N PHE A 16 -25.80 -9.05 26.30
CA PHE A 16 -27.13 -9.37 25.80
C PHE A 16 -27.60 -10.71 26.39
N ARG A 17 -28.80 -10.73 26.98
CA ARG A 17 -29.41 -11.94 27.55
C ARG A 17 -30.58 -12.35 26.66
N ALA A 18 -30.42 -13.43 25.90
CA ALA A 18 -31.47 -13.94 25.01
C ALA A 18 -32.66 -14.50 25.80
N PRO A 19 -33.92 -14.35 25.32
CA PRO A 19 -35.07 -15.06 25.86
C PRO A 19 -34.97 -16.57 25.56
N SER A 20 -35.54 -17.40 26.43
CA SER A 20 -35.53 -18.86 26.34
C SER A 20 -36.34 -19.36 25.13
N GLY A 21 -35.66 -19.54 23.99
CA GLY A 21 -36.16 -20.17 22.78
C GLY A 21 -35.00 -20.41 21.82
N LEU A 22 -35.09 -21.46 21.00
CA LEU A 22 -34.12 -21.76 19.93
C LEU A 22 -34.01 -20.54 18.99
N LEU A 23 -32.95 -19.74 19.15
CA LEU A 23 -32.57 -18.70 18.21
C LEU A 23 -31.77 -19.36 17.08
N GLN A 24 -32.45 -19.81 16.03
CA GLN A 24 -31.80 -19.98 14.74
C GLN A 24 -31.63 -18.60 14.12
N GLY A 25 -30.40 -18.08 14.17
CA GLY A 25 -30.01 -16.86 13.49
C GLY A 25 -28.89 -17.17 12.50
N SER A 26 -29.06 -16.76 11.25
CA SER A 26 -27.95 -16.58 10.32
C SER A 26 -27.35 -15.20 10.57
N PHE A 27 -26.11 -15.15 11.05
CA PHE A 27 -25.36 -13.90 11.11
C PHE A 27 -24.70 -13.64 9.75
N ARG A 28 -24.85 -12.42 9.25
CA ARG A 28 -24.11 -11.93 8.08
C ARG A 28 -22.88 -11.20 8.59
N ALA A 29 -21.71 -11.84 8.55
CA ALA A 29 -20.45 -11.12 8.70
C ALA A 29 -20.21 -10.37 7.38
N GLU A 30 -20.42 -9.06 7.38
CA GLU A 30 -20.04 -8.23 6.23
C GLU A 30 -18.52 -8.05 6.23
N LYS A 31 -17.93 -8.20 5.05
CA LYS A 31 -16.51 -7.94 4.82
C LYS A 31 -16.27 -6.45 5.06
N LEU A 32 -15.70 -6.07 6.19
CA LEU A 32 -15.05 -4.76 6.33
C LEU A 32 -13.87 -4.76 5.35
N THR A 33 -14.02 -4.12 4.18
CA THR A 33 -13.08 -4.21 3.05
C THR A 33 -11.72 -3.55 3.28
N ASN A 34 -11.36 -3.18 4.51
CA ASN A 34 -10.07 -2.56 4.83
C ASN A 34 -9.21 -3.40 5.79
N SER A 35 -9.16 -4.72 5.66
CA SER A 35 -8.24 -5.58 6.43
C SER A 35 -7.42 -6.49 5.53
N ILE A 36 -6.09 -6.40 5.67
CA ILE A 36 -5.07 -7.21 5.00
C ILE A 36 -4.90 -8.53 5.78
N GLY A 37 -5.24 -9.66 5.15
CA GLY A 37 -5.10 -11.02 5.70
C GLY A 37 -5.88 -12.06 4.87
N PRO A 38 -5.53 -13.36 4.92
CA PRO A 38 -6.21 -14.38 4.12
C PRO A 38 -7.69 -14.47 4.53
N ALA A 39 -8.55 -14.74 3.55
CA ALA A 39 -9.98 -14.86 3.73
C ALA A 39 -10.29 -15.82 4.91
N LEU A 40 -11.04 -15.33 5.89
CA LEU A 40 -11.68 -16.23 6.84
C LEU A 40 -12.70 -17.05 6.04
N ASP A 41 -12.48 -18.35 5.94
CA ASP A 41 -13.46 -19.29 5.39
C ASP A 41 -14.79 -19.10 6.11
N LYS A 42 -15.89 -19.17 5.36
CA LYS A 42 -17.24 -19.13 5.93
C LYS A 42 -17.43 -20.38 6.79
N PHE A 43 -17.46 -20.23 8.12
CA PHE A 43 -17.84 -21.31 9.02
C PHE A 43 -19.33 -21.20 9.38
N ALA A 44 -20.07 -22.30 9.21
CA ALA A 44 -21.38 -22.48 9.81
C ALA A 44 -21.21 -23.31 11.09
N ALA A 45 -21.58 -22.75 12.24
CA ALA A 45 -21.59 -23.49 13.50
C ALA A 45 -23.02 -23.51 14.06
N VAL A 46 -23.49 -24.70 14.41
CA VAL A 46 -24.81 -24.92 15.03
C VAL A 46 -24.57 -25.51 16.41
N ALA A 47 -24.93 -24.77 17.46
CA ALA A 47 -25.03 -25.35 18.80
C ALA A 47 -26.48 -25.68 19.12
N ARG A 48 -26.67 -26.83 19.78
CA ARG A 48 -28.00 -27.31 20.19
C ARG A 48 -28.24 -27.12 21.69
N ASP A 49 -27.20 -27.28 22.52
CA ASP A 49 -27.36 -27.34 23.99
C ASP A 49 -26.31 -26.52 24.79
N ALA A 50 -25.51 -25.67 24.14
CA ALA A 50 -24.49 -24.84 24.79
C ALA A 50 -24.22 -23.53 24.03
N PRO A 51 -23.78 -22.45 24.70
CA PRO A 51 -23.34 -21.23 24.03
C PRO A 51 -22.09 -21.50 23.17
N LEU A 52 -22.15 -21.11 21.88
CA LEU A 52 -20.96 -21.04 21.03
C LEU A 52 -20.10 -19.88 21.50
N THR A 53 -18.88 -20.17 21.93
CA THR A 53 -17.86 -19.15 22.16
C THR A 53 -16.94 -19.12 20.95
N PHE A 54 -16.93 -17.99 20.25
CA PHE A 54 -15.96 -17.75 19.18
C PHE A 54 -14.82 -16.93 19.74
N ARG A 55 -13.59 -17.45 19.66
CA ARG A 55 -12.37 -16.70 19.90
C ARG A 55 -11.72 -16.43 18.55
N ALA A 56 -11.98 -15.25 17.98
CA ALA A 56 -11.19 -14.78 16.85
C ALA A 56 -9.85 -14.28 17.41
N GLU A 57 -8.78 -15.06 17.27
CA GLU A 57 -7.44 -14.57 17.55
C GLU A 57 -7.08 -13.53 16.49
N ARG A 58 -7.24 -12.24 16.81
CA ARG A 58 -6.69 -11.16 15.97
C ARG A 58 -5.17 -11.19 16.09
N ARG A 59 -4.51 -11.96 15.23
CA ARG A 59 -3.06 -11.85 15.06
C ARG A 59 -2.76 -10.55 14.35
N LEU A 60 -2.34 -9.56 15.11
CA LEU A 60 -1.73 -8.35 14.57
C LEU A 60 -0.26 -8.69 14.26
N THR A 61 0.09 -8.72 12.97
CA THR A 61 1.50 -8.73 12.60
C THR A 61 2.05 -7.34 12.92
N PRO A 62 3.09 -7.22 13.76
CA PRO A 62 3.71 -5.92 14.01
C PRO A 62 4.30 -5.38 12.70
N PRO A 63 4.31 -4.05 12.49
CA PRO A 63 4.98 -3.47 11.34
C PRO A 63 6.49 -3.79 11.40
N PRO A 64 7.18 -3.76 10.25
CA PRO A 64 8.64 -3.86 10.24
C PRO A 64 9.30 -2.81 11.14
N PRO A 65 10.53 -3.06 11.62
CA PRO A 65 11.28 -2.07 12.38
C PRO A 65 11.42 -0.76 11.60
N ALA A 66 11.27 0.36 12.30
CA ALA A 66 11.55 1.66 11.71
C ALA A 66 13.06 1.83 11.42
N PRO A 67 13.46 2.66 10.44
CA PRO A 67 14.86 2.96 10.17
C PRO A 67 15.59 3.50 11.40
N THR A 68 16.84 3.08 11.55
CA THR A 68 17.76 3.51 12.64
C THR A 68 19.04 4.16 12.12
N THR A 69 19.21 4.20 10.80
CA THR A 69 20.18 5.03 10.08
C THR A 69 19.50 5.66 8.88
N ASP A 70 20.13 6.64 8.25
CA ASP A 70 19.72 7.07 6.92
C ASP A 70 19.78 5.88 5.95
N SER A 71 18.84 5.78 5.01
CA SER A 71 18.68 4.56 4.19
C SER A 71 17.96 4.84 2.87
N TYR A 72 18.31 4.08 1.83
CA TYR A 72 17.45 3.97 0.66
C TYR A 72 16.22 3.13 1.01
N LEU A 73 15.06 3.48 0.44
CA LEU A 73 13.84 2.72 0.63
C LEU A 73 13.95 1.29 0.08
N SER A 74 14.80 1.07 -0.92
CA SER A 74 15.04 -0.27 -1.46
C SER A 74 15.82 -1.19 -0.52
N ASP A 75 16.47 -0.66 0.51
CA ASP A 75 17.16 -1.42 1.56
C ASP A 75 16.28 -1.67 2.79
N LEU A 76 15.04 -1.14 2.79
CA LEU A 76 14.13 -1.21 3.92
C LEU A 76 12.96 -2.17 3.65
N PRO A 77 12.48 -2.89 4.68
CA PRO A 77 11.24 -3.64 4.55
C PRO A 77 10.04 -2.68 4.50
N TRP A 78 9.19 -2.83 3.49
CA TRP A 78 7.88 -2.17 3.45
C TRP A 78 6.86 -2.89 4.36
N VAL A 79 5.84 -2.15 4.80
CA VAL A 79 4.63 -2.68 5.44
C VAL A 79 3.75 -3.36 4.39
N THR A 80 3.52 -2.67 3.26
CA THR A 80 2.73 -3.17 2.13
C THR A 80 3.31 -2.68 0.82
N ALA A 81 3.16 -3.48 -0.23
CA ALA A 81 3.46 -3.09 -1.60
C ALA A 81 2.35 -3.62 -2.53
N VAL A 82 1.69 -2.71 -3.23
CA VAL A 82 0.74 -3.01 -4.30
C VAL A 82 1.31 -2.44 -5.59
N ASN A 83 1.18 -3.18 -6.69
CA ASN A 83 1.69 -2.76 -7.97
C ASN A 83 0.77 -3.24 -9.10
N GLY A 84 0.67 -2.45 -10.17
CA GLY A 84 -0.26 -2.73 -11.28
C GLY A 84 0.23 -3.84 -12.23
N CYS A 85 1.54 -4.10 -12.27
CA CYS A 85 2.16 -5.12 -13.10
C CYS A 85 3.34 -5.73 -12.33
N GLY A 86 3.34 -7.06 -12.14
CA GLY A 86 4.37 -7.75 -11.38
C GLY A 86 4.61 -7.20 -9.97
N PRO A 87 5.73 -7.57 -9.34
CA PRO A 87 6.13 -7.02 -8.05
C PRO A 87 6.68 -5.58 -8.19
N VAL A 88 6.79 -4.88 -7.05
CA VAL A 88 7.67 -3.71 -6.96
C VAL A 88 9.11 -4.20 -7.03
N GLU A 89 9.90 -3.59 -7.89
CA GLU A 89 11.30 -3.96 -8.08
C GLU A 89 12.21 -3.09 -7.23
N LEU A 90 13.25 -3.70 -6.66
CA LEU A 90 14.28 -3.03 -5.87
C LEU A 90 15.48 -2.76 -6.77
N ASP A 91 15.93 -1.50 -6.83
CA ASP A 91 17.11 -1.03 -7.56
C ASP A 91 17.09 -1.29 -9.08
N THR A 92 15.92 -1.63 -9.63
CA THR A 92 15.66 -1.83 -11.06
C THR A 92 14.28 -1.27 -11.41
N SER A 93 14.06 -0.93 -12.68
CA SER A 93 12.74 -0.57 -13.20
C SER A 93 11.78 -1.74 -13.06
N ASN A 94 10.47 -1.50 -12.99
CA ASN A 94 9.50 -2.56 -13.18
C ASN A 94 9.58 -3.09 -14.63
N GLY A 95 9.96 -4.35 -14.82
CA GLY A 95 10.26 -4.93 -16.16
C GLY A 95 9.14 -5.78 -16.76
N LYS A 96 8.08 -6.07 -15.98
CA LYS A 96 6.73 -6.59 -16.31
C LYS A 96 6.25 -7.47 -15.16
N GLN A 97 6.21 -8.80 -15.35
CA GLN A 97 5.46 -9.71 -14.49
C GLN A 97 6.36 -10.51 -13.55
N ALA A 98 7.58 -10.81 -13.96
CA ALA A 98 8.48 -11.63 -13.18
C ALA A 98 9.34 -10.74 -12.29
N ALA A 99 9.61 -11.18 -11.05
CA ALA A 99 10.56 -10.48 -10.19
C ALA A 99 11.95 -10.42 -10.87
N GLY A 100 12.59 -9.26 -10.85
CA GLY A 100 13.93 -9.06 -11.40
C GLY A 100 14.01 -9.09 -12.93
N ASP A 101 12.89 -8.89 -13.63
CA ASP A 101 12.87 -8.71 -15.10
C ASP A 101 13.15 -7.26 -15.53
N GLY A 102 13.38 -6.38 -14.55
CA GLY A 102 13.69 -4.96 -14.70
C GLY A 102 15.04 -4.66 -15.33
N THR A 103 15.09 -3.59 -16.12
CA THR A 103 16.35 -2.94 -16.51
C THR A 103 16.83 -2.00 -15.39
N PRO A 104 18.06 -1.46 -15.45
CA PRO A 104 18.47 -0.39 -14.54
C PRO A 104 17.47 0.77 -14.56
N ILE A 105 17.21 1.37 -13.39
CA ILE A 105 16.39 2.58 -13.28
C ILE A 105 17.11 3.70 -14.05
N SER A 106 16.41 4.32 -15.00
CA SER A 106 17.01 5.43 -15.75
C SER A 106 15.98 6.41 -16.32
N PHE A 107 16.43 7.66 -16.48
CA PHE A 107 15.66 8.73 -17.09
C PHE A 107 16.52 9.49 -18.10
N GLY A 108 16.11 9.50 -19.37
CA GLY A 108 16.87 10.16 -20.43
C GLY A 108 18.31 9.65 -20.55
N GLY A 109 18.54 8.37 -20.27
CA GLY A 109 19.86 7.74 -20.24
C GLY A 109 20.68 7.93 -18.96
N THR A 110 20.23 8.73 -17.99
CA THR A 110 20.88 8.86 -16.68
C THR A 110 20.46 7.70 -15.80
N VAL A 111 21.42 6.86 -15.39
CA VAL A 111 21.18 5.65 -14.57
C VAL A 111 21.24 5.98 -13.08
N HIS A 112 20.29 5.44 -12.33
CA HIS A 112 20.24 5.50 -10.88
C HIS A 112 20.45 4.10 -10.29
N ALA A 113 21.38 3.99 -9.35
CA ALA A 113 21.76 2.69 -8.79
C ALA A 113 20.79 2.19 -7.72
N LYS A 114 19.99 3.10 -7.14
CA LYS A 114 19.06 2.79 -6.05
C LYS A 114 17.68 3.30 -6.38
N GLY A 115 16.66 2.60 -5.89
CA GLY A 115 15.28 3.08 -6.01
C GLY A 115 14.26 1.96 -6.08
N LEU A 116 13.02 2.34 -6.40
CA LEU A 116 11.89 1.43 -6.54
C LEU A 116 11.32 1.53 -7.96
N GLY A 117 11.25 0.40 -8.68
CA GLY A 117 10.55 0.28 -9.94
C GLY A 117 9.10 -0.14 -9.72
N VAL A 118 8.15 0.66 -10.22
CA VAL A 118 6.71 0.42 -10.06
C VAL A 118 5.94 0.53 -11.37
N HIS A 119 4.68 0.11 -11.37
CA HIS A 119 3.73 0.30 -12.45
C HIS A 119 2.39 0.75 -11.89
N SER A 120 1.80 1.83 -12.43
CA SER A 120 0.52 2.34 -11.92
C SER A 120 -0.63 1.32 -12.08
N TYR A 121 -1.60 1.21 -11.16
CA TYR A 121 -1.59 1.80 -9.82
C TYR A 121 -0.58 1.10 -8.91
N SER A 122 0.24 1.87 -8.20
CA SER A 122 1.13 1.36 -7.17
C SER A 122 0.92 2.08 -5.85
N ASP A 123 1.15 1.37 -4.75
CA ASP A 123 0.99 1.85 -3.38
C ASP A 123 1.96 1.12 -2.46
N VAL A 124 3.03 1.79 -2.07
CA VAL A 124 4.10 1.23 -1.24
C VAL A 124 4.15 1.98 0.07
N THR A 125 3.96 1.28 1.19
CA THR A 125 3.93 1.86 2.53
C THR A 125 5.11 1.38 3.35
N TYR A 126 5.85 2.31 3.95
CA TYR A 126 6.96 2.07 4.87
C TYR A 126 6.62 2.55 6.27
N HIS A 127 7.14 1.85 7.29
CA HIS A 127 7.03 2.28 8.68
C HIS A 127 8.25 3.14 9.05
N LEU A 128 8.01 4.43 9.30
CA LEU A 128 9.03 5.41 9.70
C LEU A 128 9.18 5.52 11.22
N GLY A 129 8.14 5.13 11.98
CA GLY A 129 8.15 5.15 13.45
C GLY A 129 8.37 6.52 14.09
N GLY A 130 8.12 7.62 13.37
CA GLY A 130 8.34 8.99 13.85
C GLY A 130 9.81 9.44 13.90
N ARG A 131 10.74 8.65 13.34
CA ARG A 131 12.20 8.86 13.45
C ARG A 131 12.82 9.57 12.25
N VAL A 132 12.10 9.61 11.13
CA VAL A 132 12.58 10.18 9.86
C VAL A 132 12.14 11.64 9.78
N ALA A 133 13.04 12.53 9.35
CA ALA A 133 12.75 13.93 9.12
C ALA A 133 12.50 14.27 7.66
N ARG A 134 13.18 13.58 6.73
CA ARG A 134 13.11 13.91 5.30
C ARG A 134 12.96 12.67 4.44
N PHE A 135 12.16 12.78 3.38
CA PHE A 135 12.14 11.85 2.25
C PHE A 135 12.55 12.59 0.97
N THR A 136 13.47 11.99 0.22
CA THR A 136 13.93 12.50 -1.08
C THR A 136 13.84 11.41 -2.15
N ALA A 137 13.58 11.79 -3.39
CA ALA A 137 13.63 10.90 -4.55
C ALA A 137 13.70 11.71 -5.86
N VAL A 138 13.86 11.01 -6.98
CA VAL A 138 13.58 11.49 -8.33
C VAL A 138 12.53 10.56 -8.94
N VAL A 139 11.36 11.10 -9.29
CA VAL A 139 10.22 10.29 -9.76
C VAL A 139 9.87 10.60 -11.21
N GLY A 140 9.68 9.56 -12.02
CA GLY A 140 9.38 9.74 -13.44
C GLY A 140 9.00 8.45 -14.16
N ILE A 141 8.49 8.59 -15.38
CA ILE A 141 8.32 7.46 -16.30
C ILE A 141 9.71 6.93 -16.65
N ASP A 142 9.96 5.66 -16.36
CA ASP A 142 11.28 5.03 -16.56
C ASP A 142 11.60 4.88 -18.06
N ASP A 143 12.87 4.98 -18.41
CA ASP A 143 13.38 4.73 -19.75
C ASP A 143 12.96 3.36 -20.31
N PHE A 144 12.81 2.35 -19.46
CA PHE A 144 12.21 1.07 -19.83
C PHE A 144 10.87 1.27 -20.55
N SER A 145 10.02 2.13 -19.99
CA SER A 145 8.72 2.48 -20.57
C SER A 145 8.85 3.42 -21.76
N ALA A 146 9.67 4.46 -21.61
CA ALA A 146 9.82 5.53 -22.60
C ALA A 146 10.30 5.01 -23.96
N ARG A 147 11.17 3.98 -23.96
CA ARG A 147 11.65 3.30 -25.17
C ARG A 147 10.59 2.47 -25.88
N GLN A 148 9.52 2.09 -25.18
CA GLN A 148 8.40 1.34 -25.75
C GLN A 148 7.30 2.27 -26.30
N SER A 149 7.00 3.37 -25.59
CA SER A 149 6.00 4.34 -26.02
C SER A 149 6.10 5.67 -25.28
N SER A 150 5.71 6.77 -25.94
CA SER A 150 5.52 8.09 -25.32
C SER A 150 4.19 8.26 -24.58
N ARG A 151 3.35 7.21 -24.55
CA ARG A 151 2.00 7.25 -23.96
C ARG A 151 1.97 7.16 -22.43
N GLY A 152 3.09 6.81 -21.80
CA GLY A 152 3.19 6.75 -20.34
C GLY A 152 2.78 8.07 -19.68
N ASN A 153 1.91 7.98 -18.68
CA ASN A 153 1.20 9.12 -18.12
C ASN A 153 0.78 8.86 -16.67
N THR A 154 1.58 9.33 -15.71
CA THR A 154 1.35 9.07 -14.28
C THR A 154 1.34 10.33 -13.43
N ILE A 155 0.76 10.23 -12.23
CA ILE A 155 0.93 11.20 -11.15
C ILE A 155 1.47 10.44 -9.94
N ALA A 156 2.49 11.01 -9.32
CA ALA A 156 3.11 10.51 -8.10
C ALA A 156 2.63 11.31 -6.89
N GLU A 157 2.42 10.62 -5.77
CA GLU A 157 2.00 11.23 -4.52
C GLU A 157 2.81 10.66 -3.36
N VAL A 158 3.16 11.53 -2.41
CA VAL A 158 3.82 11.15 -1.16
C VAL A 158 2.91 11.53 0.00
N TRP A 159 2.60 10.55 0.83
CA TRP A 159 1.78 10.69 2.01
C TRP A 159 2.60 10.40 3.27
N ALA A 160 2.50 11.28 4.26
CA ALA A 160 3.08 11.13 5.58
C ALA A 160 1.92 10.96 6.58
N ASP A 161 1.70 9.72 7.03
CA ASP A 161 0.43 9.30 7.62
C ASP A 161 -0.77 9.71 6.72
N ASP A 162 -1.74 10.46 7.25
CA ASP A 162 -2.92 10.91 6.51
C ASP A 162 -2.72 12.23 5.74
N ARG A 163 -1.49 12.76 5.71
CA ARG A 163 -1.18 14.05 5.08
C ARG A 163 -0.50 13.84 3.73
N LEU A 164 -1.14 14.29 2.66
CA LEU A 164 -0.50 14.46 1.36
C LEU A 164 0.56 15.56 1.46
N VAL A 165 1.84 15.19 1.34
CA VAL A 165 2.98 16.12 1.47
C VAL A 165 3.60 16.50 0.13
N HIS A 166 3.35 15.73 -0.92
CA HIS A 166 3.75 16.04 -2.28
C HIS A 166 2.80 15.38 -3.28
N THR A 167 2.49 16.10 -4.35
CA THR A 167 1.89 15.55 -5.57
C THR A 167 2.66 16.12 -6.75
N SER A 168 3.09 15.26 -7.65
CA SER A 168 3.82 15.68 -8.84
C SER A 168 2.89 16.37 -9.83
N GLY A 169 3.47 17.01 -10.83
CA GLY A 169 2.77 17.25 -12.08
C GLY A 169 2.41 15.93 -12.79
N VAL A 170 1.83 16.05 -13.99
CA VAL A 170 1.67 14.89 -14.87
C VAL A 170 3.05 14.47 -15.41
N LEU A 171 3.49 13.28 -15.04
CA LEU A 171 4.78 12.72 -15.44
C LEU A 171 4.66 12.05 -16.81
N ARG A 172 5.52 12.47 -17.73
CA ARG A 172 5.70 11.88 -19.06
C ARG A 172 7.20 11.73 -19.33
N ALA A 173 7.57 10.78 -20.18
CA ALA A 173 8.96 10.66 -20.63
C ALA A 173 9.49 11.98 -21.26
N SER A 174 8.61 12.72 -21.96
CA SER A 174 8.97 13.97 -22.63
C SER A 174 9.25 15.16 -21.70
N THR A 175 8.73 15.13 -20.47
CA THR A 175 8.92 16.19 -19.48
C THR A 175 10.06 15.88 -18.52
N GLY A 176 10.61 14.66 -18.58
CA GLY A 176 11.62 14.18 -17.64
C GLY A 176 11.04 13.87 -16.26
N PRO A 177 11.91 13.41 -15.34
CA PRO A 177 11.52 13.13 -13.97
C PRO A 177 11.44 14.42 -13.12
N GLU A 178 10.74 14.34 -12.00
CA GLU A 178 10.57 15.41 -11.02
C GLU A 178 11.34 15.09 -9.72
N PRO A 179 12.11 16.04 -9.15
CA PRO A 179 12.72 15.85 -7.85
C PRO A 179 11.68 15.98 -6.73
N VAL A 180 11.79 15.11 -5.73
CA VAL A 180 10.96 15.11 -4.53
C VAL A 180 11.85 15.35 -3.32
N ASP A 181 11.46 16.30 -2.48
CA ASP A 181 12.15 16.63 -1.24
C ASP A 181 11.14 17.15 -0.20
N VAL A 182 10.70 16.28 0.73
CA VAL A 182 9.57 16.56 1.64
C VAL A 182 9.84 16.26 3.10
N ASP A 183 9.24 17.08 3.97
CA ASP A 183 9.32 16.99 5.43
C ASP A 183 8.27 15.99 5.94
N VAL A 184 8.78 14.95 6.58
CA VAL A 184 8.00 13.85 7.14
C VAL A 184 8.20 13.71 8.65
N ARG A 185 8.72 14.75 9.32
CA ARG A 185 8.92 14.73 10.79
C ARG A 185 7.64 14.33 11.51
N GLY A 186 7.78 13.42 12.46
CA GLY A 186 6.70 12.90 13.29
C GLY A 186 5.83 11.84 12.60
N ALA A 187 5.98 11.62 11.29
CA ALA A 187 5.18 10.63 10.58
C ALA A 187 5.54 9.21 10.98
N ARG A 188 4.53 8.36 11.17
CA ARG A 188 4.74 6.93 11.47
C ARG A 188 4.78 6.10 10.20
N LEU A 189 4.04 6.50 9.17
CA LEU A 189 3.99 5.84 7.87
C LEU A 189 4.39 6.81 6.76
N LEU A 190 5.17 6.30 5.80
CA LEU A 190 5.42 6.92 4.50
C LEU A 190 4.72 6.08 3.45
N ARG A 191 3.89 6.70 2.61
CA ARG A 191 3.19 5.99 1.55
C ARG A 191 3.45 6.66 0.21
N LEU A 192 3.96 5.88 -0.74
CA LEU A 192 4.32 6.29 -2.10
C LEU A 192 3.30 5.73 -3.06
N ILE A 193 2.57 6.61 -3.74
CA ILE A 193 1.51 6.22 -4.67
C ILE A 193 1.91 6.69 -6.07
N VAL A 194 1.72 5.81 -7.05
CA VAL A 194 1.73 6.18 -8.47
C VAL A 194 0.40 5.74 -9.07
N ARG A 195 -0.33 6.69 -9.64
CA ARG A 195 -1.59 6.41 -10.34
C ARG A 195 -1.51 6.88 -11.79
N ALA A 196 -2.37 6.34 -12.63
CA ALA A 196 -2.57 6.87 -13.97
C ALA A 196 -3.09 8.32 -13.89
N ALA A 197 -2.63 9.18 -14.79
CA ALA A 197 -3.16 10.53 -14.94
C ALA A 197 -4.30 10.59 -15.98
N ASP A 198 -4.60 9.47 -16.64
CA ASP A 198 -5.72 9.29 -17.55
C ASP A 198 -6.38 7.91 -17.32
N SER A 199 -7.24 7.46 -18.24
CA SER A 199 -7.96 6.19 -18.11
C SER A 199 -7.13 4.94 -18.43
N GLY A 200 -5.87 5.09 -18.85
CA GLY A 200 -5.00 3.99 -19.28
C GLY A 200 -3.83 3.75 -18.31
N THR A 201 -3.43 2.49 -18.17
CA THR A 201 -2.25 2.12 -17.37
C THR A 201 -1.08 1.64 -18.22
N SER A 202 -1.26 1.47 -19.54
CA SER A 202 -0.19 1.02 -20.43
C SER A 202 0.99 1.98 -20.42
N TYR A 203 2.21 1.43 -20.35
CA TYR A 203 3.46 2.19 -20.35
C TYR A 203 3.61 3.11 -19.13
N ASN A 204 2.95 2.81 -18.02
CA ASN A 204 3.09 3.55 -16.76
C ASN A 204 4.14 2.93 -15.83
N HIS A 205 5.17 2.27 -16.39
CA HIS A 205 6.34 1.89 -15.61
C HIS A 205 7.03 3.18 -15.15
N THR A 206 6.97 3.42 -13.85
CA THR A 206 7.43 4.64 -13.17
C THR A 206 8.44 4.21 -12.13
N SER A 207 9.48 5.00 -11.93
CA SER A 207 10.49 4.69 -10.92
C SER A 207 10.58 5.82 -9.89
N TRP A 208 10.75 5.45 -8.63
CA TRP A 208 11.24 6.33 -7.56
C TRP A 208 12.74 6.11 -7.43
N ALA A 209 13.53 6.80 -8.24
CA ALA A 209 14.99 6.73 -8.20
C ALA A 209 15.55 7.46 -6.98
N ASP A 210 16.67 6.96 -6.46
CA ASP A 210 17.37 7.49 -5.28
C ASP A 210 16.43 7.75 -4.09
N ALA A 211 15.37 6.94 -3.97
CA ALA A 211 14.37 7.06 -2.92
C ALA A 211 15.03 6.82 -1.55
N PHE A 212 15.16 7.87 -0.76
CA PHE A 212 16.01 7.91 0.42
C PHE A 212 15.31 8.60 1.59
N VAL A 213 15.54 8.09 2.79
CA VAL A 213 15.06 8.67 4.04
C VAL A 213 16.21 9.09 4.92
N ARG A 214 16.08 10.27 5.52
CA ARG A 214 17.03 10.83 6.48
C ARG A 214 16.41 10.94 7.86
N LEU A 215 17.12 10.45 8.87
CA LEU A 215 16.70 10.55 10.26
C LEU A 215 16.64 12.00 10.74
N GLY A 216 15.79 12.23 11.74
CA GLY A 216 15.57 13.54 12.38
C GLY A 216 16.32 13.74 13.68
#